data_AF-A0A815G0P0-F1
#
_entry.id   AF-A0A815G0P0-F1
#
_cell.length_a   1.000
_cell.length_b   1.000
_cell.length_c   1.000
_cell.angle_alpha   90.00
_cell.angle_beta   90.00
_cell.angle_gamma   90.00
#
_symmetry.space_group_name_H-M   'P 1'
#
loop_
_entity.id
_entity.type
_entity.pdbx_description
1 polymer ?
#
loop_
_entity_poly.entity_id
_entity_poly.type
_entity_poly.pdbx_seq_one_letter_code
_entity_poly.pdbx_strand_id
1 'polypeptide(L)'
;MVKTYITQWLYTFPWSQVVSGFWQKFPNPYTGHVLSEDTYYRTITEDNKIISKRLLSKTNKLPRWGERIFSRGSSSTIGFIIEESVCDIKQKIFTTTTININLKSLMTVQETCTYRPDKTDESRTKHLLYNVIKKIMN
;
A
#
# COMPACT_ATOMS: atom_id res chain seq x y z
N MET A 1 -14.99 11.52 11.19
CA MET A 1 -15.64 11.37 9.86
C MET A 1 -14.88 10.31 9.04
N VAL A 2 -15.57 9.44 8.29
CA VAL A 2 -14.96 8.45 7.38
C VAL A 2 -15.16 8.91 5.95
N LYS A 3 -14.10 8.82 5.12
CA LYS A 3 -14.13 9.09 3.68
C LYS A 3 -13.65 7.86 2.93
N THR A 4 -14.28 7.56 1.81
CA THR A 4 -13.93 6.43 0.94
C THR A 4 -13.60 6.91 -0.47
N TYR A 5 -12.58 6.34 -1.07
CA TYR A 5 -12.14 6.64 -2.44
C TYR A 5 -11.98 5.35 -3.22
N ILE A 6 -12.39 5.36 -4.49
CA ILE A 6 -12.24 4.23 -5.40
C ILE A 6 -11.59 4.74 -6.68
N THR A 7 -10.56 4.04 -7.15
CA THR A 7 -9.88 4.38 -8.40
C THR A 7 -9.59 3.11 -9.17
N GLN A 8 -9.69 3.19 -10.49
CA GLN A 8 -9.38 2.10 -11.39
C GLN A 8 -8.29 2.53 -12.37
N TRP A 9 -7.38 1.61 -12.67
CA TRP A 9 -6.31 1.83 -13.64
C TRP A 9 -6.11 0.58 -14.50
N LEU A 10 -5.64 0.78 -15.73
CA LEU A 10 -5.30 -0.29 -16.65
C LEU A 10 -3.82 -0.19 -17.02
N TYR A 11 -3.03 -1.18 -16.63
CA TYR A 11 -1.64 -1.30 -17.05
C TYR A 11 -1.57 -2.02 -18.39
N THR A 12 -0.76 -1.51 -19.32
CA THR A 12 -0.47 -2.11 -20.63
C THR A 12 0.59 -3.22 -20.54
N PHE A 13 0.56 -3.98 -19.44
CA PHE A 13 1.52 -5.04 -19.15
C PHE A 13 0.81 -6.28 -18.59
N PRO A 14 1.31 -7.49 -18.89
CA PRO A 14 0.74 -8.72 -18.35
C PRO A 14 0.80 -8.75 -16.82
N TRP A 15 -0.14 -9.46 -16.21
CA TRP A 15 -0.28 -9.53 -14.76
C TRP A 15 1.00 -9.96 -14.04
N SER A 16 1.71 -10.97 -14.58
CA SER A 16 2.97 -11.46 -14.00
C SER A 16 4.05 -10.38 -13.95
N GLN A 17 4.13 -9.52 -14.97
CA GLN A 17 5.08 -8.42 -15.02
C GLN A 17 4.71 -7.33 -14.02
N VAL A 18 3.43 -6.96 -13.94
CA VAL A 18 2.94 -5.96 -12.99
C VAL A 18 3.18 -6.40 -11.54
N VAL A 19 2.85 -7.66 -11.20
CA VAL A 19 3.04 -8.21 -9.85
C VAL A 19 4.52 -8.35 -9.50
N SER A 20 5.36 -8.78 -10.45
CA SER A 20 6.82 -8.84 -10.25
C SER A 20 7.41 -7.45 -10.01
N GLY A 21 6.95 -6.45 -10.78
CA GLY A 21 7.33 -5.05 -10.60
C GLY A 21 6.85 -4.46 -9.28
N PHE A 22 5.70 -4.88 -8.76
CA PHE A 22 5.21 -4.43 -7.45
C PHE A 22 6.20 -4.76 -6.32
N TRP A 23 6.75 -5.97 -6.32
CA TRP A 23 7.73 -6.37 -5.31
C TRP A 23 9.08 -5.65 -5.40
N GLN A 24 9.34 -5.02 -6.54
CA GLN A 24 10.56 -4.26 -6.83
C GLN A 24 10.24 -2.77 -6.99
N LYS A 25 9.07 -2.30 -6.54
CA LYS A 25 8.63 -0.93 -6.76
C LYS A 25 9.47 0.09 -6.02
N PHE A 26 10.27 -0.31 -5.02
CA PHE A 26 11.21 0.59 -4.35
C PHE A 26 12.65 0.08 -4.47
N PRO A 27 13.63 1.00 -4.56
CA PRO A 27 13.44 2.45 -4.72
C PRO A 27 12.99 2.83 -6.15
N ASN A 28 12.25 3.94 -6.30
CA ASN A 28 11.99 4.53 -7.62
C ASN A 28 11.95 6.08 -7.58
N PRO A 29 12.17 6.78 -8.71
CA PRO A 29 12.22 8.25 -8.76
C PRO A 29 10.97 8.99 -8.25
N TYR A 30 9.80 8.35 -8.29
CA TYR A 30 8.53 8.93 -7.85
C TYR A 30 8.25 8.71 -6.36
N THR A 31 9.10 7.97 -5.66
CA THR A 31 8.85 7.49 -4.29
C THR A 31 9.97 7.82 -3.32
N GLY A 32 10.71 8.91 -3.56
CA GLY A 32 11.80 9.36 -2.67
C GLY A 32 11.41 9.66 -1.21
N HIS A 33 10.12 9.62 -0.89
CA HIS A 33 9.62 9.71 0.48
C HIS A 33 9.66 8.37 1.23
N VAL A 34 9.78 7.23 0.56
CA VAL A 34 9.92 5.91 1.17
C VAL A 34 11.39 5.70 1.54
N LEU A 35 11.64 5.43 2.82
CA LEU A 35 12.99 5.36 3.41
C LEU A 35 13.49 3.92 3.51
N SER A 36 12.63 3.00 3.93
CA SER A 36 12.95 1.58 4.03
C SER A 36 11.74 0.70 3.74
N GLU A 37 12.03 -0.54 3.37
CA GLU A 37 11.06 -1.58 3.15
C GLU A 37 11.64 -2.92 3.55
N ASP A 38 10.96 -3.61 4.46
CA ASP A 38 11.44 -4.83 5.08
C ASP A 38 10.36 -5.91 4.99
N THR A 39 10.69 -7.08 4.43
CA THR A 39 9.80 -8.24 4.47
C THR A 39 10.06 -9.02 5.76
N TYR A 40 9.15 -8.93 6.71
CA TYR A 40 9.30 -9.61 8.01
C TYR A 40 8.57 -10.96 8.07
N TYR A 41 7.69 -11.24 7.11
CA TYR A 41 7.01 -12.53 7.00
C TYR A 41 6.72 -12.85 5.53
N ARG A 42 7.01 -14.07 5.11
CA ARG A 42 6.60 -14.61 3.81
C ARG A 42 6.40 -16.12 3.91
N THR A 43 5.29 -16.61 3.38
CA THR A 43 5.02 -18.04 3.30
C THR A 43 4.28 -18.38 2.01
N ILE A 44 4.31 -19.66 1.64
CA ILE A 44 3.48 -20.25 0.60
C ILE A 44 2.49 -21.17 1.30
N THR A 45 1.21 -20.96 1.04
CA THR A 45 0.13 -21.79 1.58
C THR A 45 -0.06 -23.06 0.75
N GLU A 46 -0.74 -24.06 1.32
CA GLU A 46 -1.07 -25.33 0.64
C GLU A 46 -1.86 -25.12 -0.67
N ASP A 47 -2.70 -24.07 -0.74
CA ASP A 47 -3.46 -23.71 -1.92
C ASP A 47 -2.65 -22.90 -2.96
N ASN A 48 -1.32 -22.82 -2.82
CA ASN A 48 -0.39 -22.11 -3.71
C ASN A 48 -0.59 -20.59 -3.75
N LYS A 49 -0.87 -19.97 -2.59
CA LYS A 49 -0.86 -18.52 -2.44
C LYS A 49 0.41 -18.07 -1.74
N ILE A 50 0.98 -16.96 -2.22
CA ILE A 50 2.09 -16.31 -1.53
C ILE A 50 1.51 -15.25 -0.61
N ILE A 51 1.71 -15.42 0.69
CA ILE A 51 1.38 -14.42 1.69
C ILE A 51 2.67 -13.69 2.05
N SER A 52 2.67 -12.36 1.97
CA SER A 52 3.79 -11.53 2.40
C SER A 52 3.30 -10.45 3.35
N LYS A 53 4.11 -10.14 4.37
CA LYS A 53 3.93 -8.96 5.19
C LYS A 53 5.21 -8.15 5.22
N ARG A 54 5.06 -6.85 4.99
CA ARG A 54 6.16 -5.90 4.88
C ARG A 54 5.92 -4.70 5.79
N LEU A 55 7.00 -4.18 6.33
CA LEU A 55 7.04 -2.93 7.06
C LEU A 55 7.70 -1.89 6.16
N LEU A 56 7.03 -0.76 5.96
CA LEU A 56 7.56 0.36 5.23
C LEU A 56 7.72 1.54 6.16
N SER A 57 8.84 2.26 6.02
CA SER A 57 9.04 3.56 6.65
C SER A 57 9.03 4.66 5.58
N LYS A 58 8.36 5.78 5.87
CA LYS A 58 8.28 6.91 4.93
C LYS A 58 8.32 8.25 5.63
N THR A 59 8.76 9.29 4.95
CA THR A 59 8.62 10.66 5.41
C THR A 59 7.17 11.12 5.30
N ASN A 60 6.59 11.57 6.41
CA ASN A 60 5.26 12.16 6.52
C ASN A 60 5.41 13.63 6.87
N LYS A 61 5.56 14.50 5.87
CA LYS A 61 5.52 15.95 6.13
C LYS A 61 4.12 16.31 6.65
N LEU A 62 4.06 16.72 7.91
CA LEU A 62 2.82 17.23 8.48
C LEU A 62 2.48 18.56 7.80
N PRO A 63 1.19 18.86 7.57
CA PRO A 63 0.79 20.21 7.22
C PRO A 63 1.28 21.21 8.30
N ARG A 64 1.56 22.45 7.91
CA ARG A 64 2.04 23.50 8.84
C ARG A 64 1.19 23.68 10.10
N TRP A 65 -0.13 23.46 10.01
CA TRP A 65 -1.02 23.49 11.18
C TRP A 65 -0.78 22.29 12.12
N GLY A 66 -0.46 21.12 11.57
CA GLY A 66 -0.16 19.91 12.32
C GLY A 66 1.19 20.00 13.04
N GLU A 67 2.19 20.62 12.41
CA GLU A 67 3.49 20.88 13.05
C GLU A 67 3.32 21.62 14.38
N ARG A 68 2.41 22.61 14.48
CA ARG A 68 2.12 23.37 15.71
C ARG A 68 1.44 22.56 16.82
N ILE A 69 0.69 21.52 16.48
CA ILE A 69 -0.01 20.68 17.45
C ILE A 69 0.94 19.62 18.05
N PHE A 70 1.89 19.11 17.25
CA PHE A 70 2.79 18.01 17.62
C PHE A 70 4.23 18.44 17.98
N SER A 71 4.54 19.74 17.92
CA SER A 71 5.88 20.28 18.22
C SER A 71 6.30 20.19 19.70
N ARG A 72 5.44 19.69 20.59
CA ARG A 72 5.75 19.54 22.03
C ARG A 72 6.37 18.19 22.44
N GLY A 73 6.71 17.29 21.52
CA GLY A 73 7.43 16.07 21.94
C GLY A 73 7.75 14.97 20.93
N SER A 74 7.41 15.10 19.64
CA SER A 74 7.72 14.03 18.67
C SER A 74 8.20 14.60 17.34
N SER A 75 9.51 14.77 17.21
CA SER A 75 10.20 15.20 15.98
C SER A 75 10.23 14.11 14.89
N SER A 76 9.61 12.95 15.11
CA SER A 76 9.60 11.87 14.12
C SER A 76 8.57 12.14 13.01
N THR A 77 9.00 12.83 11.95
CA THR A 77 8.35 12.98 10.64
C THR A 77 8.32 11.65 9.86
N ILE A 78 8.44 10.50 10.54
CA ILE A 78 8.51 9.17 9.91
C ILE A 78 7.19 8.43 10.19
N GLY A 79 6.49 8.09 9.11
CA GLY A 79 5.37 7.18 9.11
C GLY A 79 5.81 5.74 8.96
N PHE A 80 5.19 4.85 9.72
CA PHE A 80 5.33 3.42 9.53
C PHE A 80 4.03 2.83 8.98
N ILE A 81 4.16 1.89 8.05
CA ILE A 81 3.05 1.26 7.34
C ILE A 81 3.27 -0.25 7.35
N ILE A 82 2.23 -1.00 7.68
CA ILE A 82 2.20 -2.44 7.41
C ILE A 82 1.53 -2.64 6.06
N GLU A 83 2.19 -3.38 5.18
CA GLU A 83 1.64 -3.93 3.94
C GLU A 83 1.45 -5.44 4.14
N GLU A 84 0.25 -5.93 3.92
CA GLU A 84 -0.06 -7.36 3.82
C GLU A 84 -0.50 -7.65 2.40
N SER A 85 -0.02 -8.75 1.82
CA SER A 85 -0.40 -9.14 0.46
C SER A 85 -0.73 -10.61 0.35
N VAL A 86 -1.64 -10.94 -0.56
CA VAL A 86 -1.94 -12.30 -0.99
C VAL A 86 -1.82 -12.37 -2.51
N CYS A 87 -0.93 -13.24 -3.00
CA CYS A 87 -0.79 -13.53 -4.43
C CYS A 87 -1.33 -14.93 -4.71
N ASP A 88 -2.50 -15.02 -5.34
CA ASP A 88 -3.06 -16.25 -5.85
C ASP A 88 -2.61 -16.47 -7.30
N ILE A 89 -1.66 -17.39 -7.47
CA ILE A 89 -1.04 -17.69 -8.76
C ILE A 89 -2.06 -18.37 -9.69
N LYS A 90 -2.93 -19.24 -9.14
CA LYS A 90 -3.91 -19.99 -9.93
C LYS A 90 -4.99 -19.07 -10.49
N GLN A 91 -5.49 -18.15 -9.66
CA GLN A 91 -6.51 -17.19 -10.07
C GLN A 91 -5.93 -15.96 -10.78
N LYS A 92 -4.60 -15.79 -10.78
CA LYS A 92 -3.90 -14.56 -11.22
C LYS A 92 -4.50 -13.32 -10.53
N ILE A 93 -4.68 -13.40 -9.22
CA ILE A 93 -5.17 -12.29 -8.40
C ILE A 93 -4.10 -11.93 -7.38
N PHE A 94 -3.71 -10.67 -7.36
CA PHE A 94 -2.81 -10.13 -6.36
C PHE A 94 -3.52 -9.03 -5.59
N THR A 95 -3.64 -9.19 -4.28
CA THR A 95 -4.31 -8.25 -3.39
C THR A 95 -3.34 -7.76 -2.34
N THR A 96 -3.31 -6.45 -2.12
CA THR A 96 -2.46 -5.82 -1.09
C THR A 96 -3.31 -4.92 -0.22
N THR A 97 -3.13 -4.99 1.09
CA THR A 97 -3.74 -4.09 2.06
C THR A 97 -2.64 -3.36 2.80
N THR A 98 -2.68 -2.03 2.83
CA THR A 98 -1.72 -1.21 3.58
C THR A 98 -2.44 -0.37 4.63
N ILE A 99 -1.84 -0.28 5.83
CA ILE A 99 -2.39 0.48 6.95
C ILE A 99 -1.25 1.22 7.65
N ASN A 100 -1.43 2.51 7.94
CA ASN A 100 -0.47 3.24 8.79
C ASN A 100 -0.56 2.75 10.24
N ILE A 101 0.58 2.47 10.87
CA ILE A 101 0.60 1.98 12.26
C ILE A 101 0.77 3.11 13.28
N ASN A 102 1.53 4.15 12.96
CA ASN A 102 1.69 5.34 13.80
C ASN A 102 0.83 6.51 13.28
N LEU A 103 0.73 7.57 14.10
CA LEU A 103 -0.12 8.74 13.85
C LEU A 103 -1.62 8.44 13.73
N LYS A 104 -2.08 7.28 14.25
CA LYS A 104 -3.49 6.89 14.22
C LYS A 104 -4.42 7.88 14.93
N SER A 105 -3.92 8.57 15.98
CA SER A 105 -4.66 9.63 16.70
C SER A 105 -5.04 10.82 15.80
N LEU A 106 -4.31 11.03 14.69
CA LEU A 106 -4.65 12.00 13.66
C LEU A 106 -5.62 11.39 12.65
N MET A 107 -5.17 10.30 12.03
CA MET A 107 -5.81 9.71 10.88
C MET A 107 -5.39 8.25 10.74
N THR A 108 -6.34 7.41 10.39
CA THR A 108 -6.09 6.06 9.90
C THR A 108 -6.43 6.01 8.42
N VAL A 109 -5.50 5.51 7.61
CA VAL A 109 -5.63 5.28 6.19
C VAL A 109 -5.45 3.79 5.96
N GLN A 110 -6.45 3.16 5.38
CA GLN A 110 -6.40 1.78 4.92
C GLN A 110 -6.61 1.77 3.42
N GLU A 111 -5.63 1.26 2.70
CA GLU A 111 -5.68 1.12 1.25
C GLU A 111 -5.70 -0.36 0.89
N THR A 112 -6.57 -0.75 -0.04
CA THR A 112 -6.63 -2.10 -0.60
C THR A 112 -6.57 -2.03 -2.11
N CYS A 113 -5.55 -2.66 -2.69
CA CYS A 113 -5.36 -2.75 -4.14
C CYS A 113 -5.60 -4.19 -4.59
N THR A 114 -6.21 -4.37 -5.75
CA THR A 114 -6.36 -5.68 -6.41
C THR A 114 -5.91 -5.58 -7.86
N TYR A 115 -5.04 -6.49 -8.26
CA TYR A 115 -4.49 -6.63 -9.60
C TYR A 115 -4.92 -7.95 -10.20
N ARG A 116 -5.48 -7.91 -11.40
CA ARG A 116 -5.91 -9.10 -12.17
C ARG A 116 -5.76 -8.87 -13.67
N PRO A 117 -5.60 -9.91 -14.50
CA PRO A 117 -5.65 -9.77 -15.95
C PRO A 117 -6.93 -9.05 -16.40
N ASP A 118 -6.84 -8.27 -17.48
CA ASP A 118 -8.06 -7.77 -18.13
C ASP A 118 -8.81 -8.94 -18.77
N LYS A 119 -10.13 -8.96 -18.59
CA LYS A 119 -11.03 -9.97 -19.17
C LYS A 119 -11.08 -9.90 -20.70
N THR A 120 -10.81 -8.72 -21.27
CA THR A 120 -10.84 -8.53 -22.73
C THR A 120 -9.49 -8.75 -23.38
N ASP A 121 -8.40 -8.72 -22.61
CA ASP A 121 -7.03 -8.79 -23.11
C ASP A 121 -6.04 -9.15 -21.98
N GLU A 122 -5.58 -10.39 -21.96
CA GLU A 122 -4.66 -10.89 -20.92
C GLU A 122 -3.27 -10.23 -20.95
N SER A 123 -2.92 -9.50 -22.01
CA SER A 123 -1.68 -8.71 -22.05
C SER A 123 -1.76 -7.44 -21.19
N ARG A 124 -2.93 -7.12 -20.66
CA ARG A 124 -3.18 -5.96 -19.79
C ARG A 124 -3.60 -6.39 -18.40
N THR A 125 -3.36 -5.52 -17.42
CA THR A 125 -3.70 -5.74 -16.02
C THR A 125 -4.64 -4.67 -15.51
N LYS A 126 -5.79 -5.09 -15.00
CA LYS A 126 -6.73 -4.24 -14.28
C LYS A 126 -6.29 -4.10 -12.83
N HIS A 127 -6.15 -2.86 -12.39
CA HIS A 127 -5.87 -2.47 -11.02
C HIS A 127 -7.06 -1.71 -10.43
N LEU A 128 -7.56 -2.17 -9.29
CA LEU A 128 -8.60 -1.52 -8.50
C LEU A 128 -8.02 -1.12 -7.15
N LEU A 129 -8.12 0.18 -6.85
CA LEU A 129 -7.72 0.79 -5.59
C LEU A 129 -8.98 1.18 -4.80
N TYR A 130 -9.08 0.71 -3.56
CA TYR A 130 -10.11 1.09 -2.60
C TYR A 130 -9.44 1.64 -1.34
N ASN A 131 -9.73 2.89 -0.99
CA ASN A 131 -9.09 3.58 0.11
C ASN A 131 -10.13 4.08 1.13
N VAL A 132 -9.88 3.81 2.41
CA VAL A 132 -10.71 4.24 3.54
C VAL A 132 -9.87 5.14 4.44
N ILE A 133 -10.32 6.38 4.60
CA ILE A 133 -9.66 7.38 5.42
C ILE A 133 -10.57 7.72 6.60
N LYS A 134 -10.13 7.42 7.81
CA LYS A 134 -10.79 7.80 9.06
C LYS A 134 -10.00 8.92 9.73
N LYS A 135 -10.53 10.15 9.67
CA LYS A 135 -9.99 11.30 10.42
C LYS A 135 -10.54 11.26 11.85
N ILE A 136 -9.64 11.32 12.84
CA ILE A 136 -10.02 11.27 14.26
C ILE A 136 -10.14 12.69 14.86
N MET A 137 -9.35 13.66 14.39
CA MET A 137 -9.47 15.05 14.84
C MET A 137 -10.34 15.89 13.90
N ASN A 138 -11.30 16.63 14.45
CA ASN A 138 -12.13 17.58 13.70
C ASN A 138 -11.29 18.79 13.27
#